data_AF-A0AAQ4DWJ1-F1
#
_entry.id   AF-A0AAQ4DWJ1-F1
#
_cell.length_a   1.000
_cell.length_b   1.000
_cell.length_c   1.000
_cell.angle_alpha   90.00
_cell.angle_beta   90.00
_cell.angle_gamma   90.00
#
_symmetry.space_group_name_H-M   'P 1'
#
loop_
_entity.id
_entity.type
_entity.pdbx_description
1 polymer ?
#
loop_
_entity_poly.entity_id
_entity_poly.type
_entity_poly.pdbx_seq_one_letter_code
_entity_poly.pdbx_strand_id
1 'polypeptide(L)'
;MQLSVLHSQHLDTKNYLQSLITHLICIWPNYANRPSFFFPPRLETAFLEITQGYYLNECKRVKAHKDFVNKNTHQQLLIRHQFKIAFLHELKQDPGIAIRHYKQAYVDLLELKTTDANILEVKTVAGILNYKLCQLAFMQNIPLDAIHQFRRHVDLFKDRVGNPRLAFEHSAWMSKQFSHFGDLFEEAVGFGLTAIQTQHPGFYFQQAANHALARKEQAARLCRVSSPSQPKSIGSRLSKARSNAQS
;
A
#
# COMPACT_ATOMS: atom_id res chain seq x y z
N MET A 1 1.92 -17.23 34.02
CA MET A 1 0.49 -16.84 33.88
C MET A 1 0.27 -15.42 33.34
N GLN A 2 1.30 -14.68 32.90
CA GLN A 2 1.15 -13.31 32.33
C GLN A 2 1.43 -13.20 30.82
N LEU A 3 1.90 -14.25 30.15
CA LEU A 3 2.19 -14.24 28.70
C LEU A 3 0.96 -14.54 27.82
N SER A 4 -0.09 -15.15 28.36
CA SER A 4 -1.31 -15.50 27.62
C SER A 4 -2.27 -14.31 27.44
N VAL A 5 -2.26 -13.34 28.35
CA VAL A 5 -3.16 -12.16 28.30
C VAL A 5 -2.67 -11.12 27.28
N LEU A 6 -1.35 -10.96 27.12
CA LEU A 6 -0.75 -10.12 26.08
C LEU A 6 -0.89 -10.71 24.66
N HIS A 7 -0.90 -12.04 24.54
CA HIS A 7 -1.16 -12.69 23.26
C HIS A 7 -2.62 -12.53 22.79
N SER A 8 -3.56 -12.47 23.73
CA SER A 8 -4.99 -12.31 23.43
C SER A 8 -5.32 -10.89 22.92
N GLN A 9 -4.71 -9.83 23.47
CA GLN A 9 -4.90 -8.47 22.97
C GLN A 9 -4.16 -8.18 21.65
N HIS A 10 -3.11 -8.95 21.33
CA HIS A 10 -2.37 -8.82 20.07
C HIS A 10 -3.06 -9.53 18.89
N LEU A 11 -3.94 -10.51 19.16
CA LEU A 11 -4.68 -11.25 18.13
C LEU A 11 -5.88 -10.46 17.57
N ASP A 12 -6.49 -9.58 18.37
CA ASP A 12 -7.61 -8.76 17.90
C ASP A 12 -7.19 -7.70 16.87
N THR A 13 -6.03 -7.06 17.02
CA THR A 13 -5.58 -6.02 16.07
C THR A 13 -5.21 -6.56 14.69
N LYS A 14 -4.70 -7.79 14.62
CA LYS A 14 -4.37 -8.48 13.34
C LYS A 14 -5.63 -8.87 12.55
N ASN A 15 -6.72 -9.24 13.24
CA ASN A 15 -7.99 -9.60 12.59
C ASN A 15 -8.70 -8.42 11.92
N TYR A 16 -8.52 -7.19 12.41
CA TYR A 16 -9.15 -6.00 11.84
C TYR A 16 -8.49 -5.49 10.55
N LEU A 17 -7.16 -5.60 10.42
CA LEU A 17 -6.46 -5.24 9.19
C LEU A 17 -6.62 -6.33 8.12
N GLN A 18 -6.66 -7.60 8.54
CA GLN A 18 -7.03 -8.71 7.65
C GLN A 18 -8.46 -8.55 7.13
N SER A 19 -9.41 -8.12 7.96
CA SER A 19 -10.79 -7.82 7.54
C SER A 19 -10.87 -6.64 6.55
N LEU A 20 -10.07 -5.59 6.76
CA LEU A 20 -9.89 -4.51 5.79
C LEU A 20 -9.36 -5.05 4.45
N ILE A 21 -8.34 -5.91 4.46
CA ILE A 21 -7.76 -6.51 3.25
C ILE A 21 -8.77 -7.44 2.55
N THR A 22 -9.50 -8.27 3.28
CA THR A 22 -10.47 -9.23 2.71
C THR A 22 -11.71 -8.53 2.14
N HIS A 23 -12.17 -7.43 2.74
CA HIS A 23 -13.25 -6.61 2.16
C HIS A 23 -12.77 -5.66 1.05
N LEU A 24 -11.51 -5.20 1.08
CA LEU A 24 -10.94 -4.33 0.04
C LEU A 24 -10.59 -5.09 -1.24
N ILE A 25 -10.15 -6.36 -1.17
CA ILE A 25 -9.77 -7.15 -2.36
C ILE A 25 -10.99 -7.55 -3.20
N CYS A 26 -12.14 -7.84 -2.58
CA CYS A 26 -13.34 -8.31 -3.29
C CYS A 26 -14.13 -7.23 -4.04
N ILE A 27 -13.75 -5.95 -3.93
CA ILE A 27 -14.45 -4.82 -4.59
C ILE A 27 -13.58 -4.17 -5.69
N TRP A 28 -12.35 -4.65 -5.93
CA TRP A 28 -11.29 -3.83 -6.52
C TRP A 28 -10.74 -4.16 -7.92
N PRO A 29 -11.42 -4.95 -8.77
CA PRO A 29 -11.17 -4.77 -10.20
C PRO A 29 -12.49 -4.73 -10.98
N ASN A 30 -12.74 -3.61 -11.66
CA ASN A 30 -13.86 -3.33 -12.59
C ASN A 30 -15.11 -2.66 -12.01
N TYR A 31 -14.98 -1.41 -11.55
CA TYR A 31 -16.12 -0.48 -11.53
C TYR A 31 -16.16 0.46 -12.75
N ALA A 32 -15.12 0.45 -13.60
CA ALA A 32 -14.95 1.43 -14.67
C ALA A 32 -15.36 0.95 -16.08
N ASN A 33 -15.75 -0.32 -16.27
CA ASN A 33 -16.10 -0.82 -17.61
C ASN A 33 -17.13 -1.96 -17.55
N ARG A 34 -18.40 -1.61 -17.31
CA ARG A 34 -19.49 -2.41 -17.90
C ARG A 34 -20.04 -1.66 -19.10
N PRO A 35 -20.16 -2.30 -20.28
CA PRO A 35 -20.93 -1.73 -21.37
C PRO A 35 -22.34 -1.43 -20.84
N SER A 36 -22.77 -0.18 -20.99
CA SER A 36 -24.10 0.34 -20.67
C SER A 36 -25.16 -0.30 -21.58
N PHE A 37 -25.35 -1.61 -21.45
CA PHE A 37 -26.25 -2.36 -22.30
C PHE A 37 -27.06 -3.36 -21.47
N PHE A 38 -27.99 -2.86 -20.63
CA PHE A 38 -29.14 -3.71 -20.25
C PHE A 38 -30.38 -3.05 -19.60
N PHE A 39 -30.45 -1.73 -19.34
CA PHE A 39 -31.66 -1.18 -18.68
C PHE A 39 -32.21 0.06 -19.37
N PRO A 40 -33.55 0.26 -19.38
CA PRO A 40 -34.13 1.53 -19.78
C PRO A 40 -33.54 2.65 -18.90
N PRO A 41 -33.11 3.79 -19.47
CA PRO A 41 -32.39 4.84 -18.73
C PRO A 41 -33.15 5.35 -17.49
N ARG A 42 -34.48 5.27 -17.50
CA ARG A 42 -35.34 5.65 -16.36
C ARG A 42 -35.16 4.73 -15.14
N LEU A 43 -34.96 3.43 -15.36
CA LEU A 43 -34.76 2.47 -14.28
C LEU A 43 -33.36 2.62 -13.68
N GLU A 44 -32.36 2.87 -14.53
CA GLU A 44 -30.99 3.16 -14.11
C GLU A 44 -30.93 4.41 -13.22
N THR A 45 -31.59 5.51 -13.62
CA THR A 45 -31.68 6.72 -12.79
C THR A 45 -32.36 6.45 -11.45
N ALA A 46 -33.47 5.71 -11.42
CA ALA A 46 -34.17 5.39 -10.17
C ALA A 46 -33.30 4.55 -9.20
N PHE A 47 -32.59 3.53 -9.71
CA PHE A 47 -31.65 2.77 -8.91
C PHE A 47 -30.48 3.61 -8.41
N LEU A 48 -29.96 4.50 -9.27
CA LEU A 48 -28.87 5.39 -8.90
C LEU A 48 -29.28 6.32 -7.76
N GLU A 49 -30.47 6.93 -7.81
CA GLU A 49 -30.98 7.82 -6.76
C GLU A 49 -31.11 7.10 -5.41
N ILE A 50 -31.70 5.90 -5.40
CA ILE A 50 -31.85 5.09 -4.17
C ILE A 50 -30.48 4.73 -3.60
N THR A 51 -29.56 4.31 -4.48
CA THR A 51 -28.19 3.91 -4.11
C THR A 51 -27.40 5.09 -3.54
N GLN A 52 -27.47 6.26 -4.18
CA GLN A 52 -26.84 7.49 -3.69
C GLN A 52 -27.42 7.93 -2.34
N GLY A 53 -28.73 7.79 -2.14
CA GLY A 53 -29.40 8.03 -0.86
C GLY A 53 -28.90 7.11 0.25
N TYR A 54 -28.75 5.82 -0.02
CA TYR A 54 -28.19 4.85 0.91
C TYR A 54 -26.76 5.24 1.34
N TYR A 55 -25.87 5.51 0.38
CA TYR A 55 -24.50 5.88 0.70
C TYR A 55 -24.38 7.23 1.42
N LEU A 56 -25.29 8.18 1.15
CA LEU A 56 -25.35 9.43 1.91
C LEU A 56 -25.68 9.17 3.38
N ASN A 57 -26.64 8.29 3.67
CA ASN A 57 -27.00 7.93 5.03
C ASN A 57 -25.85 7.20 5.75
N GLU A 58 -25.17 6.28 5.05
CA GLU A 58 -23.96 5.63 5.59
C GLU A 58 -22.85 6.65 5.86
N CYS A 59 -22.63 7.62 4.97
CA CYS A 59 -21.67 8.72 5.20
C CYS A 59 -21.99 9.48 6.49
N LYS A 60 -23.27 9.82 6.71
CA LYS A 60 -23.72 10.52 7.94
C LYS A 60 -23.45 9.68 9.19
N ARG A 61 -23.73 8.38 9.16
CA ARG A 61 -23.46 7.45 10.28
C ARG A 61 -21.98 7.39 10.62
N VAL A 62 -21.13 7.20 9.61
CA VAL A 62 -19.67 7.12 9.78
C VAL A 62 -19.11 8.46 10.27
N LYS A 63 -19.62 9.59 9.75
CA LYS A 63 -19.20 10.92 10.20
C LYS A 63 -19.59 11.18 11.65
N ALA A 64 -20.84 10.89 12.03
CA ALA A 64 -21.30 11.02 13.40
C ALA A 64 -20.40 10.22 14.36
N HIS A 65 -20.07 8.97 14.03
CA HIS A 65 -19.15 8.18 14.84
C HIS A 65 -17.75 8.78 14.90
N LYS A 66 -17.21 9.24 13.76
CA LYS A 66 -15.89 9.91 13.68
C LYS A 66 -15.82 11.15 14.59
N ASP A 67 -16.89 11.92 14.69
CA ASP A 67 -16.92 13.17 15.46
C ASP A 67 -16.79 12.92 16.97
N PHE A 68 -17.11 11.72 17.45
CA PHE A 68 -16.86 11.28 18.84
C PHE A 68 -15.47 10.64 19.06
N VAL A 69 -14.69 10.42 17.99
CA VAL A 69 -13.36 9.81 18.10
C VAL A 69 -12.34 10.83 18.59
N ASN A 70 -11.68 10.53 19.71
CA ASN A 70 -10.59 11.35 20.23
C ASN A 70 -9.37 11.27 19.29
N LYS A 71 -8.97 12.43 18.76
CA LYS A 71 -7.89 12.58 17.78
C LYS A 71 -6.52 12.16 18.30
N ASN A 72 -6.28 12.23 19.61
CA ASN A 72 -4.97 11.94 20.19
C ASN A 72 -4.81 10.46 20.57
N THR A 73 -5.91 9.79 20.94
CA THR A 73 -5.87 8.38 21.38
C THR A 73 -6.21 7.39 20.28
N HIS A 74 -7.04 7.80 19.30
CA HIS A 74 -7.61 6.90 18.30
C HIS A 74 -7.31 7.34 16.87
N GLN A 75 -6.08 7.82 16.61
CA GLN A 75 -5.64 8.30 15.29
C GLN A 75 -5.88 7.29 14.17
N GLN A 76 -5.55 6.00 14.40
CA GLN A 76 -5.79 4.94 13.41
C GLN A 76 -7.27 4.76 13.07
N LEU A 77 -8.15 4.89 14.07
CA LEU A 77 -9.59 4.82 13.87
C LEU A 77 -10.09 6.01 13.05
N LEU A 78 -9.56 7.21 13.31
CA LEU A 78 -9.88 8.41 12.55
C LEU A 78 -9.52 8.25 11.07
N ILE A 79 -8.32 7.75 10.75
CA ILE A 79 -7.88 7.48 9.38
C ILE A 79 -8.83 6.49 8.68
N ARG A 80 -9.25 5.42 9.37
CA ARG A 80 -10.23 4.46 8.84
C ARG A 80 -11.57 5.11 8.52
N HIS A 81 -12.07 5.98 9.40
CA HIS A 81 -13.31 6.71 9.15
C HIS A 81 -13.17 7.65 7.95
N GLN A 82 -12.05 8.36 7.83
CA GLN A 82 -11.80 9.24 6.69
C GLN A 82 -11.75 8.46 5.37
N PHE A 83 -11.04 7.32 5.36
CA PHE A 83 -11.03 6.42 4.21
C PHE A 83 -12.43 5.94 3.84
N LYS A 84 -13.21 5.48 4.83
CA LYS A 84 -14.57 4.97 4.61
C LYS A 84 -15.50 6.05 4.06
N ILE A 85 -15.43 7.27 4.58
CA ILE A 85 -16.20 8.40 4.06
C ILE A 85 -15.79 8.71 2.62
N ALA A 86 -14.49 8.70 2.31
CA ALA A 86 -14.00 8.93 0.95
C ALA A 86 -14.52 7.88 -0.03
N PHE A 87 -14.43 6.60 0.35
CA PHE A 87 -14.91 5.48 -0.45
C PHE A 87 -16.41 5.55 -0.71
N LEU A 88 -17.21 5.88 0.30
CA LEU A 88 -18.66 6.07 0.12
C LEU A 88 -18.98 7.23 -0.83
N HIS A 89 -18.14 8.28 -0.88
CA HIS A 89 -18.29 9.35 -1.87
C HIS A 89 -17.88 8.92 -3.29
N GLU A 90 -16.89 8.02 -3.44
CA GLU A 90 -16.63 7.38 -4.74
C GLU A 90 -17.86 6.61 -5.24
N LEU A 91 -18.49 5.81 -4.36
CA LEU A 91 -19.70 5.05 -4.73
C LEU A 91 -20.90 5.95 -5.06
N LYS A 92 -20.94 7.16 -4.51
CA LYS A 92 -21.92 8.20 -4.86
C LYS A 92 -21.61 8.95 -6.16
N GLN A 93 -20.47 8.66 -6.80
CA GLN A 93 -19.97 9.41 -7.96
C GLN A 93 -19.68 10.89 -7.65
N ASP A 94 -19.21 11.19 -6.43
CA ASP A 94 -18.74 12.51 -6.01
C ASP A 94 -17.22 12.48 -5.74
N PRO A 95 -16.40 12.48 -6.80
CA PRO A 95 -14.94 12.38 -6.67
C PRO A 95 -14.34 13.61 -5.97
N GLY A 96 -15.00 14.77 -6.02
CA GLY A 96 -14.52 16.01 -5.39
C GLY A 96 -14.43 15.87 -3.88
N ILE A 97 -15.51 15.40 -3.24
CA ILE A 97 -15.51 15.15 -1.79
C ILE A 97 -14.63 13.95 -1.43
N ALA A 98 -14.64 12.89 -2.25
CA ALA A 98 -13.81 11.70 -2.03
C ALA A 98 -12.32 12.05 -1.93
N ILE A 99 -11.80 12.84 -2.88
CA ILE A 99 -10.39 13.29 -2.90
C ILE A 99 -10.05 14.06 -1.62
N ARG A 100 -10.92 14.95 -1.15
CA ARG A 100 -10.66 15.72 0.08
C ARG A 100 -10.49 14.81 1.29
N HIS A 101 -11.36 13.81 1.45
CA HIS A 101 -11.26 12.86 2.55
C HIS A 101 -10.06 11.91 2.41
N TYR A 102 -9.71 11.46 1.21
CA TYR A 102 -8.48 10.69 0.99
C TYR A 102 -7.22 11.48 1.27
N LYS A 103 -7.14 12.74 0.82
CA LYS A 103 -6.01 13.64 1.11
C LYS A 103 -5.87 13.82 2.61
N GLN A 104 -6.97 14.07 3.33
CA GLN A 104 -6.93 14.20 4.79
C GLN A 104 -6.49 12.90 5.46
N ALA A 105 -7.03 11.74 5.06
CA ALA A 105 -6.61 10.44 5.60
C ALA A 105 -5.11 10.18 5.39
N TYR A 106 -4.57 10.61 4.25
CA TYR A 106 -3.15 10.49 3.94
C TYR A 106 -2.29 11.40 4.81
N VAL A 107 -2.71 12.64 5.04
CA VAL A 107 -2.04 13.57 5.97
C VAL A 107 -2.08 13.01 7.40
N ASP A 108 -3.25 12.62 7.89
CA ASP A 108 -3.43 12.06 9.24
C ASP A 108 -2.57 10.78 9.42
N LEU A 109 -2.42 9.97 8.37
CA LEU A 109 -1.56 8.78 8.38
C LEU A 109 -0.07 9.12 8.54
N LEU A 110 0.39 10.20 7.91
CA LEU A 110 1.79 10.62 8.00
C LEU A 110 2.15 11.21 9.36
N GLU A 111 1.16 11.68 10.13
CA GLU A 111 1.31 12.15 11.51
C GLU A 111 1.40 11.00 12.53
N LEU A 112 1.08 9.76 12.14
CA LEU A 112 1.22 8.62 13.04
C LEU A 112 2.67 8.37 13.42
N LYS A 113 2.90 8.17 14.72
CA LYS A 113 4.19 7.67 15.22
C LYS A 113 4.50 6.32 14.58
N THR A 114 5.55 6.32 13.76
CA THR A 114 6.00 5.13 13.05
C THR A 114 7.11 4.45 13.85
N THR A 115 7.00 3.14 14.02
CA THR A 115 7.97 2.26 14.69
C THR A 115 8.23 1.04 13.80
N ASP A 116 9.30 0.29 14.08
CA ASP A 116 9.62 -0.92 13.32
C ASP A 116 8.49 -1.98 13.35
N ALA A 117 7.64 -1.94 14.38
CA ALA A 117 6.51 -2.86 14.51
C ALA A 117 5.33 -2.53 13.60
N ASN A 118 5.10 -1.24 13.29
CA ASN A 118 3.92 -0.79 12.55
C ASN A 118 4.24 -0.22 11.15
N ILE A 119 5.52 -0.03 10.81
CA ILE A 119 5.95 0.59 9.54
C ILE A 119 5.35 -0.10 8.31
N LEU A 120 5.25 -1.44 8.31
CA LEU A 120 4.68 -2.20 7.19
C LEU A 120 3.18 -1.91 7.00
N GLU A 121 2.43 -1.83 8.11
CA GLU A 121 1.01 -1.50 8.09
C GLU A 121 0.80 -0.07 7.59
N VAL A 122 1.58 0.88 8.12
CA VAL A 122 1.55 2.29 7.70
C VAL A 122 1.84 2.40 6.20
N LYS A 123 2.88 1.74 5.70
CA LYS A 123 3.23 1.72 4.27
C LYS A 123 2.14 1.11 3.41
N THR A 124 1.49 0.05 3.89
CA THR A 124 0.40 -0.61 3.16
C THR A 124 -0.79 0.35 3.00
N VAL A 125 -1.23 0.98 4.08
CA VAL A 125 -2.33 1.95 4.04
C VAL A 125 -1.96 3.19 3.23
N ALA A 126 -0.72 3.68 3.36
CA ALA A 126 -0.22 4.81 2.59
C ALA A 126 -0.22 4.53 1.09
N GLY A 127 0.18 3.32 0.69
CA GLY A 127 0.16 2.90 -0.71
C GLY A 127 -1.26 2.84 -1.28
N ILE A 128 -2.22 2.31 -0.52
CA ILE A 128 -3.64 2.27 -0.95
C ILE A 128 -4.21 3.69 -1.11
N LEU A 129 -3.97 4.57 -0.12
CA LEU A 129 -4.40 5.97 -0.19
C LEU A 129 -3.76 6.70 -1.37
N ASN A 130 -2.46 6.50 -1.58
CA ASN A 130 -1.74 7.11 -2.68
C ASN A 130 -2.26 6.64 -4.04
N TYR A 131 -2.53 5.34 -4.19
CA TYR A 131 -3.17 4.79 -5.37
C TYR A 131 -4.51 5.48 -5.63
N LYS A 132 -5.38 5.58 -4.62
CA LYS A 132 -6.70 6.23 -4.78
C LYS A 132 -6.59 7.68 -5.20
N LEU A 133 -5.64 8.42 -4.64
CA LEU A 133 -5.38 9.80 -5.03
C LEU A 133 -4.90 9.92 -6.48
N CYS A 134 -3.97 9.05 -6.91
CA CYS A 134 -3.48 9.03 -8.29
C CYS A 134 -4.57 8.62 -9.28
N GLN A 135 -5.33 7.57 -8.96
CA GLN A 135 -6.45 7.08 -9.76
C GLN A 135 -7.49 8.18 -9.98
N LEU A 136 -7.93 8.85 -8.92
CA LEU A 136 -8.93 9.93 -9.01
C LEU A 136 -8.38 11.14 -9.78
N ALA A 137 -7.09 11.45 -9.65
CA ALA A 137 -6.46 12.52 -10.44
C ALA A 137 -6.42 12.18 -11.94
N PHE A 138 -6.11 10.93 -12.31
CA PHE A 138 -6.20 10.50 -13.71
C PHE A 138 -7.63 10.54 -14.23
N MET A 139 -8.62 10.11 -13.44
CA MET A 139 -10.04 10.20 -13.82
C MET A 139 -10.52 11.64 -14.02
N GLN A 140 -9.92 12.61 -13.31
CA GLN A 140 -10.20 14.04 -13.47
C GLN A 140 -9.39 14.69 -14.60
N ASN A 141 -8.63 13.92 -15.37
CA ASN A 141 -7.77 14.40 -16.46
C ASN A 141 -6.72 15.43 -15.97
N ILE A 142 -6.22 15.26 -14.74
CA ILE A 142 -5.14 16.08 -14.14
C ILE A 142 -3.89 15.21 -13.86
N PRO A 143 -3.24 14.66 -14.90
CA PRO A 143 -2.17 13.69 -14.74
C PRO A 143 -0.92 14.24 -14.03
N LEU A 144 -0.66 15.55 -14.14
CA LEU A 144 0.45 16.17 -13.43
C LEU A 144 0.26 16.08 -11.91
N ASP A 145 -0.96 16.22 -11.40
CA ASP A 145 -1.24 16.08 -9.97
C ASP A 145 -0.99 14.65 -9.50
N ALA A 146 -1.38 13.64 -10.30
CA ALA A 146 -1.10 12.23 -10.02
C ALA A 146 0.41 11.97 -9.94
N ILE A 147 1.17 12.49 -10.91
CA ILE A 147 2.64 12.32 -10.97
C ILE A 147 3.32 12.99 -9.78
N HIS A 148 2.94 14.23 -9.44
CA HIS A 148 3.51 14.94 -8.29
C HIS A 148 3.19 14.23 -6.97
N GLN A 149 1.96 13.77 -6.81
CA GLN A 149 1.53 13.02 -5.63
C GLN A 149 2.33 11.71 -5.49
N PHE A 150 2.51 10.95 -6.57
CA PHE A 150 3.29 9.71 -6.55
C PHE A 150 4.77 9.96 -6.26
N ARG A 151 5.39 10.97 -6.88
CA ARG A 151 6.80 11.32 -6.60
C ARG A 151 7.00 11.69 -5.14
N ARG A 152 6.12 12.54 -4.59
CA ARG A 152 6.13 12.89 -3.16
C ARG A 152 5.98 11.64 -2.27
N HIS A 153 5.10 10.71 -2.64
CA HIS A 153 4.92 9.46 -1.91
C HIS A 153 6.21 8.63 -1.89
N VAL A 154 6.86 8.44 -3.05
CA VAL A 154 8.14 7.73 -3.14
C VAL A 154 9.20 8.41 -2.30
N ASP A 155 9.34 9.73 -2.39
CA ASP A 155 10.34 10.49 -1.63
C ASP A 155 10.15 10.39 -0.12
N LEU A 156 8.92 10.36 0.36
CA LEU A 156 8.62 10.22 1.79
C LEU A 156 8.96 8.83 2.35
N PHE A 157 8.85 7.79 1.52
CA PHE A 157 8.97 6.41 1.97
C PHE A 157 10.28 5.73 1.55
N LYS A 158 11.05 6.25 0.59
CA LYS A 158 12.30 5.62 0.10
C LYS A 158 13.31 5.30 1.21
N ASP A 159 13.41 6.15 2.22
CA ASP A 159 14.33 5.95 3.34
C ASP A 159 13.68 5.24 4.53
N ARG A 160 12.36 4.99 4.48
CA ARG A 160 11.61 4.26 5.51
C ARG A 160 11.67 2.75 5.26
N VAL A 161 12.87 2.20 5.35
CA VAL A 161 13.12 0.76 5.18
C VAL A 161 12.59 -0.04 6.38
N GLY A 162 12.71 0.51 7.60
CA GLY A 162 12.43 -0.20 8.84
C GLY A 162 13.58 -1.12 9.22
N ASN A 163 13.26 -2.31 9.76
CA ASN A 163 14.28 -3.28 10.16
C ASN A 163 15.15 -3.72 8.96
N PRO A 164 16.48 -3.58 9.01
CA PRO A 164 17.38 -3.99 7.93
C PRO A 164 17.27 -5.46 7.53
N ARG A 165 16.87 -6.35 8.46
CA ARG A 165 16.61 -7.77 8.17
C ARG A 165 15.40 -7.98 7.25
N LEU A 166 14.53 -6.99 7.12
CA LEU A 166 13.34 -6.99 6.27
C LEU A 166 13.47 -6.01 5.10
N ALA A 167 14.68 -5.56 4.75
CA ALA A 167 14.90 -4.63 3.65
C ALA A 167 14.31 -5.13 2.30
N PHE A 168 14.31 -6.45 2.08
CA PHE A 168 13.70 -7.06 0.90
C PHE A 168 12.19 -6.83 0.82
N GLU A 169 11.48 -6.71 1.94
CA GLU A 169 10.05 -6.37 1.97
C GLU A 169 9.83 -4.91 1.58
N HIS A 170 10.73 -4.02 1.99
CA HIS A 170 10.69 -2.63 1.55
C HIS A 170 10.85 -2.53 0.03
N SER A 171 11.85 -3.21 -0.56
CA SER A 171 12.04 -3.24 -2.01
C SER A 171 10.87 -3.92 -2.74
N ALA A 172 10.26 -4.96 -2.16
CA ALA A 172 9.05 -5.57 -2.69
C ALA A 172 7.88 -4.58 -2.74
N TRP A 173 7.66 -3.84 -1.66
CA TRP A 173 6.62 -2.84 -1.56
C TRP A 173 6.84 -1.71 -2.57
N MET A 174 8.07 -1.19 -2.69
CA MET A 174 8.39 -0.11 -3.63
C MET A 174 8.19 -0.55 -5.08
N SER A 175 8.65 -1.76 -5.44
CA SER A 175 8.39 -2.36 -6.76
C SER A 175 6.89 -2.38 -7.07
N LYS A 176 6.07 -2.80 -6.11
CA LYS A 176 4.60 -2.83 -6.26
C LYS A 176 3.99 -1.43 -6.41
N GLN A 177 4.49 -0.42 -5.69
CA GLN A 177 4.00 0.97 -5.85
C GLN A 177 4.24 1.50 -7.26
N PHE A 178 5.45 1.30 -7.80
CA PHE A 178 5.80 1.71 -9.17
C PHE A 178 5.00 0.95 -10.23
N SER A 179 4.80 -0.37 -10.06
CA SER A 179 3.98 -1.17 -10.96
C SER A 179 2.55 -0.64 -11.02
N HIS A 180 1.91 -0.46 -9.87
CA HIS A 180 0.52 0.02 -9.82
C HIS A 180 0.33 1.42 -10.37
N PHE A 181 1.31 2.32 -10.17
CA PHE A 181 1.26 3.63 -10.81
C PHE A 181 1.43 3.54 -12.33
N GLY A 182 2.30 2.64 -12.81
CA GLY A 182 2.44 2.31 -14.23
C GLY A 182 1.12 1.83 -14.83
N ASP A 183 0.45 0.88 -14.17
CA ASP A 183 -0.86 0.35 -14.58
C ASP A 183 -1.91 1.47 -14.68
N LEU A 184 -2.03 2.32 -13.66
CA LEU A 184 -2.95 3.46 -13.65
C LEU A 184 -2.69 4.46 -14.78
N PHE A 185 -1.40 4.72 -15.06
CA PHE A 185 -1.03 5.66 -16.10
C PHE A 185 -1.28 5.06 -17.50
N GLU A 186 -1.00 3.77 -17.70
CA GLU A 186 -1.33 3.07 -18.95
C GLU A 186 -2.83 3.05 -19.21
N GLU A 187 -3.63 2.75 -18.19
CA GLU A 187 -5.10 2.79 -18.25
C GLU A 187 -5.59 4.21 -18.63
N ALA A 188 -5.05 5.26 -18.00
CA ALA A 188 -5.40 6.64 -18.31
C ALA A 188 -5.06 7.01 -19.77
N VAL A 189 -3.89 6.58 -20.27
CA VAL A 189 -3.50 6.75 -21.68
C VAL A 189 -4.48 6.03 -22.60
N GLY A 190 -4.89 4.80 -22.26
CA GLY A 190 -5.92 4.05 -22.98
C GLY A 190 -7.27 4.77 -23.07
N PHE A 191 -7.60 5.57 -22.06
CA PHE A 191 -8.81 6.42 -22.04
C PHE A 191 -8.65 7.78 -22.74
N GLY A 192 -7.55 8.01 -23.46
CA GLY A 192 -7.35 9.22 -24.25
C GLY A 192 -6.71 10.38 -23.48
N LEU A 193 -5.99 10.10 -22.38
CA LEU A 193 -5.14 11.10 -21.73
C LEU A 193 -4.17 11.70 -22.75
N THR A 194 -4.10 13.03 -22.82
CA THR A 194 -3.19 13.74 -23.72
C THR A 194 -1.74 13.32 -23.42
N ALA A 195 -1.00 12.98 -24.48
CA ALA A 195 0.38 12.54 -24.36
C ALA A 195 1.24 13.58 -23.63
N ILE A 196 1.85 13.17 -22.51
CA ILE A 196 2.86 13.97 -21.81
C ILE A 196 4.21 13.57 -22.39
N GLN A 197 4.85 14.46 -23.15
CA GLN A 197 6.08 14.13 -23.88
C GLN A 197 7.23 13.61 -23.00
N THR A 198 7.29 14.01 -21.73
CA THR A 198 8.38 13.67 -20.83
C THR A 198 8.08 12.51 -19.89
N GLN A 199 6.86 11.97 -19.89
CA GLN A 199 6.45 10.92 -18.94
C GLN A 199 5.61 9.86 -19.66
N HIS A 200 5.97 8.59 -19.47
CA HIS A 200 5.22 7.46 -20.03
C HIS A 200 5.18 6.29 -19.02
N PRO A 201 4.18 5.40 -19.09
CA PRO A 201 4.04 4.28 -18.16
C PRO A 201 5.29 3.39 -18.04
N GLY A 202 5.97 3.13 -19.17
CA GLY A 202 7.19 2.32 -19.22
C GLY A 202 8.31 2.75 -18.26
N PHE A 203 8.45 4.04 -17.97
CA PHE A 203 9.43 4.53 -16.99
C PHE A 203 9.16 3.96 -15.59
N TYR A 204 7.90 3.88 -15.19
CA TYR A 204 7.50 3.37 -13.89
C TYR A 204 7.66 1.85 -13.81
N PHE A 205 7.35 1.13 -14.90
CA PHE A 205 7.62 -0.32 -14.97
C PHE A 205 9.12 -0.64 -14.89
N GLN A 206 9.98 0.16 -15.53
CA GLN A 206 11.43 0.03 -15.41
C GLN A 206 11.88 0.20 -13.95
N GLN A 207 11.38 1.22 -13.25
CA GLN A 207 11.67 1.43 -11.83
C GLN A 207 11.15 0.31 -10.94
N ALA A 208 9.95 -0.23 -11.24
CA ALA A 208 9.41 -1.40 -10.55
C ALA A 208 10.34 -2.61 -10.69
N ALA A 209 10.87 -2.86 -11.89
CA ALA A 209 11.83 -3.93 -12.15
C ALA A 209 13.16 -3.72 -11.41
N ASN A 210 13.69 -2.49 -11.38
CA ASN A 210 14.89 -2.15 -10.63
C ASN A 210 14.75 -2.47 -9.12
N HIS A 211 13.60 -2.14 -8.52
CA HIS A 211 13.31 -2.52 -7.14
C HIS A 211 13.13 -4.03 -6.93
N ALA A 212 12.58 -4.75 -7.91
CA ALA A 212 12.49 -6.21 -7.85
C ALA A 212 13.87 -6.89 -7.91
N LEU A 213 14.81 -6.36 -8.69
CA LEU A 213 16.21 -6.80 -8.71
C LEU A 213 16.89 -6.53 -7.36
N ALA A 214 16.72 -5.33 -6.80
CA ALA A 214 17.25 -5.00 -5.47
C ALA A 214 16.71 -5.95 -4.38
N ARG A 215 15.40 -6.27 -4.42
CA ARG A 215 14.78 -7.26 -3.53
C ARG A 215 15.47 -8.62 -3.64
N LYS A 216 15.70 -9.11 -4.86
CA LYS A 216 16.35 -10.41 -5.12
C LYS A 216 17.75 -10.43 -4.49
N GLU A 217 18.54 -9.37 -4.68
CA GLU A 217 19.89 -9.27 -4.11
C GLU A 217 19.88 -9.25 -2.58
N GLN A 218 18.98 -8.46 -1.97
CA GLN A 218 18.85 -8.36 -0.52
C GLN A 218 18.46 -9.70 0.11
N ALA A 219 17.48 -10.40 -0.49
CA ALA A 219 17.08 -11.73 -0.02
C ALA A 219 18.24 -12.73 -0.11
N ALA A 220 18.98 -12.74 -1.23
CA ALA A 220 20.13 -13.61 -1.42
C ALA A 220 21.25 -13.35 -0.39
N ARG A 221 21.51 -12.08 -0.04
CA ARG A 221 22.49 -11.72 1.01
C ARG A 221 22.07 -12.27 2.37
N LEU A 222 20.79 -12.18 2.73
CA LEU A 222 20.28 -12.71 4.01
C LEU A 222 20.42 -14.24 4.09
N CYS A 223 20.09 -14.96 3.01
CA CYS A 223 20.23 -16.42 2.97
C CYS A 223 21.68 -16.89 3.14
N ARG A 224 22.66 -16.16 2.58
CA ARG A 224 24.09 -16.45 2.72
C ARG A 224 24.62 -16.23 4.14
N VAL A 225 24.01 -15.30 4.89
CA VAL A 225 24.37 -15.06 6.30
C VAL A 225 23.75 -16.11 7.22
N SER A 226 22.59 -16.67 6.88
CA SER A 226 21.92 -17.71 7.66
C SER A 226 22.47 -19.13 7.46
N SER A 227 23.25 -19.39 6.41
CA SER A 227 23.97 -20.66 6.32
C SER A 227 25.08 -20.68 7.37
N PRO A 228 25.06 -21.60 8.37
CA PRO A 228 26.15 -21.68 9.33
C PRO A 228 27.44 -21.92 8.57
N SER A 229 28.44 -21.11 8.87
CA SER A 229 29.81 -21.33 8.43
C SER A 229 30.15 -22.81 8.64
N GLN A 230 30.48 -23.50 7.55
CA GLN A 230 31.09 -24.83 7.58
C GLN A 230 32.10 -24.89 8.73
N PRO A 231 32.09 -25.93 9.60
CA PRO A 231 33.11 -26.07 10.62
C PRO A 231 34.47 -26.03 9.90
N LYS A 232 35.34 -25.10 10.31
CA LYS A 232 36.71 -25.01 9.80
C LYS A 232 37.31 -26.41 9.94
N SER A 233 37.65 -27.04 8.82
CA SER A 233 38.30 -28.35 8.83
C SER A 233 39.55 -28.26 9.71
N ILE A 234 39.54 -28.99 10.83
CA ILE A 234 40.73 -29.25 11.62
C ILE A 234 41.57 -30.21 10.78
N GLY A 235 42.32 -29.65 9.83
CA GLY A 235 42.99 -30.42 8.79
C GLY A 235 44.29 -29.78 8.34
N SER A 236 45.11 -29.29 9.27
CA SER A 236 46.47 -28.82 8.92
C SER A 236 47.52 -28.90 10.04
N ARG A 237 47.28 -29.68 11.11
CA ARG A 237 48.27 -29.83 12.21
C ARG A 237 48.88 -31.22 12.41
N LEU A 238 48.70 -32.16 11.49
CA LEU A 238 49.28 -33.51 11.59
C LEU A 238 50.27 -33.89 10.47
N SER A 239 50.78 -32.93 9.67
CA SER A 239 51.86 -33.21 8.71
C SER A 239 53.25 -32.75 9.15
N LYS A 240 53.41 -32.19 10.36
CA LYS A 240 54.72 -31.67 10.85
C LYS A 240 55.38 -32.48 11.96
N ALA A 241 54.87 -33.68 12.26
CA ALA A 241 55.43 -34.57 13.28
C ALA A 241 56.13 -35.83 12.71
N ARG A 242 56.31 -35.94 11.39
CA ARG A 242 56.89 -37.15 10.76
C ARG A 242 58.21 -36.94 10.02
N SER A 243 58.91 -35.82 10.23
CA SER A 243 60.22 -35.56 9.61
C SER A 243 61.39 -35.38 10.59
N ASN A 244 61.20 -35.57 11.91
CA ASN A 244 62.31 -35.51 12.90
C ASN A 244 62.54 -36.88 13.57
N ALA A 245 62.58 -37.95 12.78
CA ALA A 245 63.02 -39.26 13.21
C ALA A 245 63.71 -40.01 12.06
N GLN A 246 64.76 -39.40 11.49
CA GLN A 246 65.75 -40.07 10.64
C GLN A 246 66.89 -39.08 10.36
N SER A 247 67.86 -39.02 11.27
CA SER A 247 69.31 -38.82 11.09
C SER A 247 69.94 -38.60 12.45
#